data_AF-A0PJG0-F1
#
_entry.id   AF-A0PJG0-F1
#
_cell.length_a   1.000
_cell.length_b   1.000
_cell.length_c   1.000
_cell.angle_alpha   90.00
_cell.angle_beta   90.00
_cell.angle_gamma   90.00
#
_symmetry.space_group_name_H-M   'P 1'
#
loop_
_entity.id
_entity.type
_entity.pdbx_description
1 polymer ?
#
loop_
_entity_poly.entity_id
_entity_poly.type
_entity_poly.pdbx_seq_one_letter_code
_entity_poly.pdbx_strand_id
1 'polypeptide(L)'
;MGLAWGLGVLFLMHVCGTNRIPESGGDNSVFDIFELTGAARKGSGRRLVKGPDPSSPAFRIEDANLIPPVPDDKFQDLVDAVRAEKGFLLLASLRQMKKTRGTLLALERKDHSGQVFSVVSNGKAGTLDLSLTVQGKQHVVSVEEALLATGQWKSITLFVQEDRAQLYIDCEKMENAELDVPIQSVFTRDLASIARLRIAKGGVNDNFQGVLQNVRFVFGTTPEDILRNKGCSSSTSVLLTLDNNVVNGSSPAIRTNYIGHKTKDLQAICGISCDELSSMVLELRGLRTIVTTLQDSIRKVTEENKELANELRRPPLCYHNGVQYRNNEEWTVDSCTECHCQNSVTICKKVSCPIMPCSNATVPDGECCPRCWPSDSADDGWSPWSEWTSCSTSCGNGIQQ
;
A
#
# COMPACT_ATOMS: atom_id res chain seq x y z
N MET A 1 -87.30 -47.49 -27.61
CA MET A 1 -86.19 -47.98 -26.76
C MET A 1 -85.39 -46.74 -26.37
N GLY A 2 -85.75 -46.07 -25.27
CA GLY A 2 -85.13 -46.20 -23.93
C GLY A 2 -84.09 -45.07 -23.76
N LEU A 3 -84.40 -43.95 -23.06
CA LEU A 3 -84.09 -43.66 -21.64
C LEU A 3 -82.59 -43.85 -21.33
N ALA A 4 -81.80 -42.90 -20.80
CA ALA A 4 -81.95 -42.07 -19.60
C ALA A 4 -80.85 -40.97 -19.62
N TRP A 5 -81.10 -39.70 -19.29
CA TRP A 5 -81.04 -39.04 -17.96
C TRP A 5 -79.70 -39.15 -17.23
N GLY A 6 -79.12 -37.99 -16.86
CA GLY A 6 -77.93 -37.92 -15.98
C GLY A 6 -77.33 -36.52 -15.73
N LEU A 7 -78.11 -35.65 -15.08
CA LEU A 7 -77.73 -34.68 -14.01
C LEU A 7 -76.32 -34.02 -14.01
N GLY A 8 -76.30 -32.69 -14.20
CA GLY A 8 -76.26 -31.72 -13.08
C GLY A 8 -75.09 -31.70 -12.08
N VAL A 9 -74.36 -30.58 -12.12
CA VAL A 9 -73.77 -29.79 -11.00
C VAL A 9 -72.55 -30.36 -10.27
N LEU A 10 -71.39 -29.70 -10.46
CA LEU A 10 -70.57 -29.17 -9.36
C LEU A 10 -69.65 -28.06 -9.88
N PHE A 11 -70.03 -26.83 -9.57
CA PHE A 11 -69.20 -25.63 -9.58
C PHE A 11 -68.34 -25.65 -8.30
N LEU A 12 -67.13 -25.08 -8.37
CA LEU A 12 -66.20 -24.65 -7.32
C LEU A 12 -64.93 -25.48 -7.10
N MET A 13 -63.83 -24.72 -7.10
CA MET A 13 -62.46 -25.00 -6.65
C MET A 13 -61.55 -25.74 -7.63
N HIS A 14 -60.79 -25.01 -8.45
CA HIS A 14 -59.45 -24.58 -8.03
C HIS A 14 -58.86 -23.59 -9.06
N VAL A 15 -58.57 -22.39 -8.58
CA VAL A 15 -57.65 -21.46 -9.21
C VAL A 15 -56.27 -22.13 -9.17
N CYS A 16 -55.73 -22.49 -10.34
CA CYS A 16 -54.29 -22.54 -10.50
C CYS A 16 -53.97 -21.69 -11.71
N GLY A 17 -53.81 -20.38 -11.43
CA GLY A 17 -53.13 -19.49 -12.35
C GLY A 17 -51.80 -20.15 -12.72
N THR A 18 -51.50 -20.14 -14.01
CA THR A 18 -50.16 -20.40 -14.51
C THR A 18 -49.28 -19.26 -14.01
N ASN A 19 -48.88 -19.34 -12.75
CA ASN A 19 -47.71 -18.66 -12.24
C ASN A 19 -46.53 -19.24 -13.01
N ARG A 20 -46.24 -18.65 -14.16
CA ARG A 20 -44.86 -18.57 -14.60
C ARG A 20 -44.14 -17.79 -13.52
N ILE A 21 -43.61 -18.53 -12.55
CA ILE A 21 -42.53 -18.07 -11.69
C ILE A 21 -41.48 -17.57 -12.68
N PRO A 22 -41.11 -16.29 -12.66
CA PRO A 22 -39.92 -15.86 -13.37
C PRO A 22 -38.76 -16.59 -12.69
N GLU A 23 -38.26 -17.64 -13.32
CA GLU A 23 -36.87 -18.04 -13.14
C GLU A 23 -36.02 -16.85 -13.60
N SER A 24 -35.73 -15.93 -12.70
CA SER A 24 -34.82 -14.82 -12.96
C SER A 24 -34.07 -14.50 -11.68
N GLY A 25 -32.83 -14.95 -11.62
CA GLY A 25 -31.93 -14.66 -10.51
C GLY A 25 -30.55 -15.30 -10.72
N GLY A 26 -30.06 -15.31 -11.95
CA GLY A 26 -28.65 -15.65 -12.20
C GLY A 26 -27.77 -14.47 -11.81
N ASP A 27 -27.02 -14.64 -10.72
CA ASP A 27 -25.71 -14.05 -10.41
C ASP A 27 -25.43 -12.60 -10.86
N ASN A 28 -26.16 -11.61 -10.33
CA ASN A 28 -25.69 -10.21 -10.34
C ASN A 28 -25.02 -9.86 -9.01
N SER A 29 -23.87 -10.47 -8.70
CA SER A 29 -23.13 -10.19 -7.47
C SER A 29 -22.19 -8.98 -7.57
N VAL A 30 -21.93 -8.47 -8.78
CA VAL A 30 -21.02 -7.34 -9.01
C VAL A 30 -21.66 -6.31 -9.93
N PHE A 31 -21.68 -5.05 -9.50
CA PHE A 31 -22.21 -3.91 -10.26
C PHE A 31 -21.13 -2.86 -10.48
N ASP A 32 -20.51 -2.84 -11.66
CA ASP A 32 -19.55 -1.79 -12.04
C ASP A 32 -20.27 -0.54 -12.56
N ILE A 33 -20.19 0.55 -11.81
CA ILE A 33 -21.00 1.74 -12.08
C ILE A 33 -20.57 2.45 -13.38
N PHE A 34 -19.29 2.41 -13.76
CA PHE A 34 -18.88 2.98 -15.05
C PHE A 34 -19.36 2.12 -16.23
N GLU A 35 -19.39 0.80 -16.08
CA GLU A 35 -19.95 -0.08 -17.09
C GLU A 35 -21.46 0.14 -17.25
N LEU A 36 -22.21 0.18 -16.14
CA LEU A 36 -23.66 0.34 -16.13
C LEU A 36 -24.12 1.70 -16.67
N THR A 37 -23.36 2.77 -16.44
CA THR A 37 -23.66 4.10 -17.00
C THR A 37 -23.36 4.20 -18.51
N GLY A 38 -22.80 3.14 -19.12
CA GLY A 38 -22.34 3.18 -20.50
C GLY A 38 -21.17 4.15 -20.69
N ALA A 39 -20.39 4.38 -19.63
CA ALA A 39 -19.40 5.43 -19.57
C ALA A 39 -18.16 5.20 -20.47
N ALA A 40 -18.07 4.10 -21.21
CA ALA A 40 -17.03 3.96 -22.23
C ALA A 40 -17.30 4.80 -23.50
N ARG A 41 -18.51 5.37 -23.67
CA ARG A 41 -18.88 6.11 -24.89
C ARG A 41 -18.24 7.51 -24.94
N LYS A 42 -17.77 7.93 -26.12
CA LYS A 42 -17.03 9.19 -26.34
C LYS A 42 -17.88 10.42 -25.96
N GLY A 43 -17.30 11.40 -25.26
CA GLY A 43 -17.87 12.74 -25.09
C GLY A 43 -18.84 12.98 -23.92
N SER A 44 -18.90 12.12 -22.89
CA SER A 44 -19.85 12.30 -21.77
C SER A 44 -19.17 12.70 -20.44
N GLY A 45 -18.43 13.80 -20.47
CA GLY A 45 -17.93 14.47 -19.25
C GLY A 45 -16.74 13.81 -18.55
N ARG A 46 -16.01 12.96 -19.26
CA ARG A 46 -14.88 12.21 -18.71
C ARG A 46 -13.91 11.80 -19.82
N ARG A 47 -12.69 11.50 -19.41
CA ARG A 47 -11.61 11.07 -20.30
C ARG A 47 -10.99 9.77 -19.82
N LEU A 48 -10.81 8.82 -20.75
CA LEU A 48 -10.14 7.56 -20.48
C LEU A 48 -8.65 7.78 -20.19
N VAL A 49 -8.15 7.20 -19.11
CA VAL A 49 -6.75 7.26 -18.69
C VAL A 49 -6.33 5.90 -18.10
N LYS A 50 -5.02 5.73 -17.84
CA LYS A 50 -4.51 4.54 -17.15
C LYS A 50 -4.74 4.64 -15.64
N GLY A 51 -5.10 3.53 -15.01
CA GLY A 51 -5.22 3.39 -13.56
C GLY A 51 -4.32 2.29 -12.98
N PRO A 52 -4.43 2.01 -11.68
CA PRO A 52 -3.69 0.94 -11.00
C PRO A 52 -3.96 -0.44 -11.58
N ASP A 53 -5.19 -0.71 -12.01
CA ASP A 53 -5.53 -1.95 -12.70
C ASP A 53 -5.30 -1.77 -14.22
N PRO A 54 -4.35 -2.52 -14.83
CA PRO A 54 -4.06 -2.41 -16.25
C PRO A 54 -5.12 -3.09 -17.14
N SER A 55 -5.98 -3.92 -16.55
CA SER A 55 -7.00 -4.69 -17.27
C SER A 55 -8.35 -3.97 -17.36
N SER A 56 -8.53 -2.85 -16.66
CA SER A 56 -9.77 -2.07 -16.64
C SER A 56 -9.53 -0.59 -16.94
N PRO A 57 -10.52 0.13 -17.49
CA PRO A 57 -10.38 1.55 -17.78
C PRO A 57 -10.45 2.41 -16.52
N ALA A 58 -9.65 3.48 -16.47
CA ALA A 58 -9.81 4.56 -15.50
C ALA A 58 -10.37 5.82 -16.18
N PHE A 59 -11.11 6.62 -15.42
CA PHE A 59 -11.84 7.78 -15.92
C PHE A 59 -11.43 9.03 -15.15
N ARG A 60 -10.80 9.97 -15.86
CA ARG A 60 -10.61 11.34 -15.37
C ARG A 60 -11.94 12.08 -15.52
N ILE A 61 -12.43 12.65 -14.43
CA ILE A 61 -13.68 13.41 -14.42
C ILE A 61 -13.41 14.81 -14.97
N GLU A 62 -14.16 15.21 -16.00
CA GLU A 62 -14.08 16.55 -16.62
C GLU A 62 -15.35 17.34 -16.30
N ASP A 63 -16.52 16.73 -16.48
CA ASP A 63 -17.82 17.26 -16.07
C ASP A 63 -18.75 16.11 -15.66
N ALA A 64 -18.91 15.92 -14.34
CA ALA A 64 -19.74 14.85 -13.80
C ALA A 64 -21.23 14.97 -14.18
N ASN A 65 -21.71 16.16 -14.57
CA ASN A 65 -23.11 16.36 -14.95
C ASN A 65 -23.46 15.65 -16.26
N LEU A 66 -22.48 15.52 -17.16
CA LEU A 66 -22.62 14.87 -18.46
C LEU A 66 -22.46 13.34 -18.40
N ILE A 67 -22.06 12.79 -17.24
CA ILE A 67 -22.02 11.34 -17.03
C ILE A 67 -23.46 10.84 -16.83
N PRO A 68 -23.95 9.91 -17.67
CA PRO A 68 -25.31 9.39 -17.55
C PRO A 68 -25.55 8.74 -16.17
N PRO A 69 -26.79 8.78 -15.64
CA PRO A 69 -27.15 7.96 -14.51
C PRO A 69 -27.12 6.47 -14.85
N VAL A 70 -27.04 5.62 -13.83
CA VAL A 70 -27.27 4.18 -14.00
C VAL A 70 -28.72 3.96 -14.46
N PRO A 71 -28.97 3.10 -15.48
CA PRO A 71 -30.33 2.76 -15.92
C PRO A 71 -31.23 2.27 -14.78
N ASP A 72 -32.51 2.63 -14.81
CA ASP A 72 -33.45 2.37 -13.72
C ASP A 72 -33.61 0.86 -13.43
N ASP A 73 -33.58 0.00 -14.45
CA ASP A 73 -33.64 -1.47 -14.31
C ASP A 73 -32.40 -2.03 -13.58
N LYS A 74 -31.20 -1.56 -13.96
CA LYS A 74 -29.94 -1.95 -13.31
C LYS A 74 -29.80 -1.38 -11.92
N PHE A 75 -30.32 -0.19 -11.69
CA PHE A 75 -30.37 0.39 -10.37
C PHE A 75 -31.36 -0.36 -9.47
N GLN A 76 -32.48 -0.82 -10.00
CA GLN A 76 -33.42 -1.66 -9.24
C GLN A 76 -32.78 -2.99 -8.80
N ASP A 77 -32.05 -3.68 -9.70
CA ASP A 77 -31.30 -4.89 -9.36
C ASP A 77 -30.32 -4.64 -8.19
N LEU A 78 -29.61 -3.51 -8.21
CA LEU A 78 -28.72 -3.08 -7.13
C LEU A 78 -29.48 -2.82 -5.82
N VAL A 79 -30.62 -2.13 -5.90
CA VAL A 79 -31.47 -1.84 -4.73
C VAL A 79 -31.93 -3.14 -4.07
N ASP A 80 -32.37 -4.12 -4.86
CA ASP A 80 -32.83 -5.40 -4.33
C ASP A 80 -31.70 -6.21 -3.69
N ALA A 81 -30.48 -6.16 -4.26
CA ALA A 81 -29.29 -6.76 -3.65
C ALA A 81 -28.93 -6.11 -2.30
N VAL A 82 -28.92 -4.77 -2.21
CA VAL A 82 -28.66 -4.06 -0.95
C VAL A 82 -29.70 -4.42 0.12
N ARG A 83 -30.97 -4.57 -0.27
CA ARG A 83 -32.04 -4.97 0.65
C ARG A 83 -31.89 -6.41 1.13
N ALA A 84 -31.48 -7.32 0.24
CA ALA A 84 -31.28 -8.73 0.55
C ALA A 84 -30.13 -8.93 1.54
N GLU A 85 -29.02 -8.23 1.36
CA GLU A 85 -27.85 -8.30 2.25
C GLU A 85 -27.88 -7.31 3.42
N LYS A 86 -28.90 -6.44 3.44
CA LYS A 86 -29.04 -5.32 4.38
C LYS A 86 -27.77 -4.47 4.45
N GLY A 87 -27.15 -4.26 3.30
CA GLY A 87 -25.77 -3.81 3.24
C GLY A 87 -25.18 -3.94 1.85
N PHE A 88 -23.91 -3.57 1.74
CA PHE A 88 -23.13 -3.74 0.53
C PHE A 88 -21.63 -3.63 0.82
N LEU A 89 -20.83 -4.12 -0.12
CA LEU A 89 -19.40 -3.84 -0.19
C LEU A 89 -19.11 -2.95 -1.40
N LEU A 90 -18.64 -1.73 -1.17
CA LEU A 90 -18.27 -0.76 -2.19
C LEU A 90 -16.75 -0.72 -2.37
N LEU A 91 -16.29 -1.02 -3.57
CA LEU A 91 -14.91 -0.87 -3.99
C LEU A 91 -14.75 0.40 -4.81
N ALA A 92 -13.65 1.12 -4.62
CA ALA A 92 -13.25 2.18 -5.52
C ALA A 92 -11.74 2.37 -5.51
N SER A 93 -11.15 2.66 -6.67
CA SER A 93 -9.79 3.19 -6.77
C SER A 93 -9.86 4.63 -7.22
N LEU A 94 -9.24 5.54 -6.48
CA LEU A 94 -9.40 6.97 -6.67
C LEU A 94 -8.06 7.70 -6.59
N ARG A 95 -7.89 8.71 -7.45
CA ARG A 95 -6.80 9.68 -7.40
C ARG A 95 -7.41 11.07 -7.38
N GLN A 96 -7.65 11.57 -6.17
CA GLN A 96 -8.36 12.82 -5.94
C GLN A 96 -7.41 14.00 -5.75
N MET A 97 -7.81 15.17 -6.25
CA MET A 97 -7.08 16.42 -6.06
C MET A 97 -7.03 16.80 -4.57
N LYS A 98 -5.86 17.26 -4.11
CA LYS A 98 -5.64 17.59 -2.70
C LYS A 98 -6.62 18.65 -2.19
N LYS A 99 -7.06 18.52 -0.94
CA LYS A 99 -7.96 19.47 -0.25
C LYS A 99 -9.30 19.72 -0.97
N THR A 100 -9.73 18.80 -1.82
CA THR A 100 -11.04 18.86 -2.47
C THR A 100 -12.04 17.97 -1.75
N ARG A 101 -13.32 18.36 -1.79
CA ARG A 101 -14.43 17.50 -1.40
C ARG A 101 -15.00 16.91 -2.69
N GLY A 102 -15.10 15.59 -2.76
CA GLY A 102 -15.45 14.89 -4.00
C GLY A 102 -16.39 13.72 -3.74
N THR A 103 -17.60 13.80 -4.28
CA THR A 103 -18.61 12.75 -4.22
C THR A 103 -18.21 11.57 -5.10
N LEU A 104 -18.05 10.40 -4.52
CA LEU A 104 -17.77 9.17 -5.27
C LEU A 104 -19.05 8.71 -5.98
N LEU A 105 -20.16 8.65 -5.23
CA LEU A 105 -21.48 8.28 -5.72
C LEU A 105 -22.59 8.94 -4.90
N ALA A 106 -23.71 9.21 -5.55
CA ALA A 106 -24.89 9.79 -4.93
C ALA A 106 -26.17 9.23 -5.54
N LEU A 107 -27.21 9.12 -4.71
CA LEU A 107 -28.58 8.84 -5.13
C LEU A 107 -29.34 10.17 -5.15
N GLU A 108 -29.50 10.75 -6.33
CA GLU A 108 -30.24 12.01 -6.50
C GLU A 108 -31.72 11.72 -6.75
N ARG A 109 -32.61 12.51 -6.15
CA ARG A 109 -34.05 12.42 -6.44
C ARG A 109 -34.34 12.94 -7.84
N LYS A 110 -35.23 12.27 -8.57
CA LYS A 110 -35.64 12.65 -9.94
C LYS A 110 -36.40 13.97 -9.97
N ASP A 111 -37.00 14.38 -8.85
CA ASP A 111 -37.66 15.68 -8.67
C ASP A 111 -36.67 16.83 -8.36
N HIS A 112 -35.37 16.55 -8.31
CA HIS A 112 -34.30 17.50 -8.01
C HIS A 112 -34.35 18.13 -6.60
N SER A 113 -35.15 17.58 -5.69
CA SER A 113 -35.28 18.09 -4.31
C SER A 113 -34.06 17.80 -3.42
N GLY A 114 -33.11 16.98 -3.88
CA GLY A 114 -31.88 16.68 -3.15
C GLY A 114 -31.38 15.26 -3.38
N GLN A 115 -30.57 14.79 -2.43
CA GLN A 115 -29.97 13.44 -2.43
C GLN A 115 -30.52 12.63 -1.26
N VAL A 116 -30.75 11.34 -1.48
CA VAL A 116 -31.18 10.39 -0.44
C VAL A 116 -30.03 9.59 0.16
N PHE A 117 -28.93 9.46 -0.59
CA PHE A 117 -27.69 8.84 -0.14
C PHE A 117 -26.51 9.46 -0.87
N SER A 118 -25.37 9.61 -0.20
CA SER A 118 -24.10 9.91 -0.87
C SER A 118 -22.89 9.40 -0.09
N VAL A 119 -21.84 9.07 -0.83
CA VAL A 119 -20.51 8.74 -0.31
C VAL A 119 -19.54 9.80 -0.81
N VAL A 120 -18.97 10.57 0.11
CA VAL A 120 -18.15 11.74 -0.23
C VAL A 120 -16.77 11.62 0.40
N SER A 121 -15.73 11.64 -0.44
CA SER A 121 -14.37 11.79 0.04
C SER A 121 -14.08 13.27 0.33
N ASN A 122 -14.00 13.60 1.61
CA ASN A 122 -13.87 14.96 2.08
C ASN A 122 -12.42 15.29 2.41
N GLY A 123 -11.65 15.67 1.39
CA GLY A 123 -10.24 16.03 1.53
C GLY A 123 -9.96 17.30 2.33
N LYS A 124 -10.99 18.08 2.70
CA LYS A 124 -10.86 19.27 3.56
C LYS A 124 -10.81 18.88 5.03
N ALA A 125 -11.64 17.92 5.43
CA ALA A 125 -11.69 17.37 6.79
C ALA A 125 -10.82 16.12 6.98
N GLY A 126 -10.45 15.44 5.88
CA GLY A 126 -9.72 14.18 5.96
C GLY A 126 -10.62 12.99 6.31
N THR A 127 -11.88 13.04 5.90
CA THR A 127 -12.93 12.06 6.25
C THR A 127 -13.54 11.42 5.00
N LEU A 128 -14.22 10.29 5.19
CA LEU A 128 -15.19 9.76 4.23
C LEU A 128 -16.59 9.94 4.80
N ASP A 129 -17.37 10.85 4.22
CA ASP A 129 -18.70 11.20 4.71
C ASP A 129 -19.75 10.28 4.06
N LEU A 130 -20.59 9.66 4.89
CA LEU A 130 -21.80 8.93 4.50
C LEU A 130 -23.01 9.77 4.88
N SER A 131 -23.76 10.24 3.89
CA SER A 131 -25.00 10.99 4.12
C SER A 131 -26.21 10.19 3.71
N LEU A 132 -27.18 10.06 4.61
CA LEU A 132 -28.45 9.35 4.42
C LEU A 132 -29.60 10.32 4.70
N THR A 133 -30.60 10.37 3.82
CA THR A 133 -31.82 11.17 4.05
C THR A 133 -33.02 10.24 4.20
N VAL A 134 -33.56 10.15 5.40
CA VAL A 134 -34.71 9.28 5.73
C VAL A 134 -35.81 10.14 6.34
N GLN A 135 -37.05 10.01 5.83
CA GLN A 135 -38.21 10.80 6.28
C GLN A 135 -37.96 12.33 6.28
N GLY A 136 -37.14 12.82 5.35
CA GLY A 136 -36.80 14.24 5.22
C GLY A 136 -35.75 14.75 6.22
N LYS A 137 -35.26 13.92 7.15
CA LYS A 137 -34.09 14.23 7.98
C LYS A 137 -32.82 13.71 7.32
N GLN A 138 -31.82 14.57 7.26
CA GLN A 138 -30.48 14.22 6.81
C GLN A 138 -29.62 13.80 7.99
N HIS A 139 -29.03 12.62 7.89
CA HIS A 139 -28.06 12.04 8.79
C HIS A 139 -26.71 12.04 8.06
N VAL A 140 -25.66 12.50 8.72
CA VAL A 140 -24.30 12.55 8.15
C VAL A 140 -23.34 11.95 9.16
N VAL A 141 -22.62 10.94 8.72
CA VAL A 141 -21.61 10.25 9.53
C VAL A 141 -20.28 10.34 8.81
N SER A 142 -19.25 10.77 9.54
CA SER A 142 -17.89 10.89 9.02
C SER A 142 -17.06 9.72 9.53
N VAL A 143 -16.46 8.98 8.60
CA VAL A 143 -15.38 8.05 8.93
C VAL A 143 -14.11 8.88 9.06
N GLU A 144 -13.61 8.99 10.28
CA GLU A 144 -12.45 9.83 10.63
C GLU A 144 -11.13 9.25 10.10
N GLU A 145 -10.11 10.10 10.04
CA GLU A 145 -8.75 9.75 9.61
C GLU A 145 -8.62 9.05 8.24
N ALA A 146 -9.58 9.28 7.34
CA ALA A 146 -9.67 8.75 5.99
C ALA A 146 -9.04 9.71 4.94
N LEU A 147 -7.72 9.84 4.97
CA LEU A 147 -6.95 10.73 4.08
C LEU A 147 -6.85 10.21 2.63
N LEU A 148 -7.91 10.38 1.86
CA LEU A 148 -8.03 9.90 0.47
C LEU A 148 -7.58 10.95 -0.58
N ALA A 149 -7.74 12.24 -0.30
CA ALA A 149 -7.43 13.34 -1.22
C ALA A 149 -5.94 13.72 -1.23
N THR A 150 -5.08 12.80 -1.67
CA THR A 150 -3.62 12.96 -1.61
C THR A 150 -2.98 13.35 -2.96
N GLY A 151 -3.72 13.33 -4.06
CA GLY A 151 -3.18 13.44 -5.41
C GLY A 151 -2.49 12.17 -5.92
N GLN A 152 -2.42 11.12 -5.11
CA GLN A 152 -1.93 9.78 -5.46
C GLN A 152 -3.11 8.80 -5.53
N TRP A 153 -2.86 7.63 -6.11
CA TRP A 153 -3.84 6.55 -6.13
C TRP A 153 -4.04 5.98 -4.73
N LYS A 154 -5.31 5.79 -4.37
CA LYS A 154 -5.77 5.10 -3.16
C LYS A 154 -6.84 4.09 -3.55
N SER A 155 -6.81 2.92 -2.93
CA SER A 155 -7.89 1.94 -3.03
C SER A 155 -8.71 1.97 -1.74
N ILE A 156 -10.03 1.92 -1.86
CA ILE A 156 -10.90 1.76 -0.71
C ILE A 156 -11.77 0.51 -0.87
N THR A 157 -12.07 -0.10 0.27
CA THR A 157 -13.11 -1.12 0.43
C THR A 157 -14.00 -0.63 1.58
N LEU A 158 -15.19 -0.13 1.24
CA LEU A 158 -16.18 0.31 2.21
C LEU A 158 -17.24 -0.79 2.37
N PHE A 159 -17.30 -1.39 3.53
CA PHE A 159 -18.32 -2.38 3.90
C PHE A 159 -19.37 -1.71 4.77
N VAL A 160 -20.63 -1.75 4.34
CA VAL A 160 -21.76 -1.24 5.11
C VAL A 160 -22.74 -2.37 5.34
N GLN A 161 -23.13 -2.61 6.58
CA GLN A 161 -24.12 -3.62 6.94
C GLN A 161 -24.94 -3.15 8.13
N GLU A 162 -26.27 -3.20 7.97
CA GLU A 162 -27.23 -2.59 8.89
C GLU A 162 -26.86 -1.11 9.13
N ASP A 163 -26.50 -0.75 10.35
CA ASP A 163 -26.07 0.55 10.83
C ASP A 163 -24.54 0.69 10.96
N ARG A 164 -23.75 -0.29 10.52
CA ARG A 164 -22.29 -0.25 10.67
C ARG A 164 -21.61 0.02 9.34
N ALA A 165 -20.61 0.89 9.34
CA ALA A 165 -19.72 1.15 8.23
C ALA A 165 -18.26 0.84 8.64
N GLN A 166 -17.56 0.08 7.81
CA GLN A 166 -16.15 -0.25 7.96
C GLN A 166 -15.40 0.12 6.69
N LEU A 167 -14.42 1.00 6.81
CA LEU A 167 -13.61 1.47 5.70
C LEU A 167 -12.21 0.88 5.79
N TYR A 168 -11.79 0.19 4.75
CA TYR A 168 -10.40 -0.21 4.54
C TYR A 168 -9.76 0.69 3.49
N ILE A 169 -8.63 1.29 3.83
CA ILE A 169 -7.82 2.08 2.90
C ILE A 169 -6.56 1.27 2.55
N ASP A 170 -6.40 1.00 1.26
CA ASP A 170 -5.37 0.13 0.70
C ASP A 170 -5.38 -1.27 1.35
N CYS A 171 -4.43 -1.56 2.24
CA CYS A 171 -4.32 -2.84 2.97
C CYS A 171 -4.12 -2.66 4.49
N GLU A 172 -4.24 -1.45 5.02
CA GLU A 172 -3.66 -1.13 6.34
C GLU A 172 -4.70 -0.76 7.40
N LYS A 173 -5.64 0.13 7.06
CA LYS A 173 -6.39 0.87 8.06
C LYS A 173 -7.87 0.55 7.99
N MET A 174 -8.41 -0.07 9.05
CA MET A 174 -9.84 -0.30 9.27
C MET A 174 -10.39 0.82 10.16
N GLU A 175 -11.17 1.72 9.57
CA GLU A 175 -11.91 2.74 10.32
C GLU A 175 -13.38 2.35 10.41
N ASN A 176 -13.96 2.48 11.61
CA ASN A 176 -15.35 2.12 11.86
C ASN A 176 -16.18 3.38 12.09
N ALA A 177 -17.41 3.40 11.60
CA ALA A 177 -18.41 4.39 11.94
C ALA A 177 -19.78 3.75 12.08
N GLU A 178 -20.62 4.34 12.92
CA GLU A 178 -22.00 3.90 13.17
C GLU A 178 -22.96 4.90 12.54
N LEU A 179 -23.91 4.41 11.75
CA LEU A 179 -24.95 5.16 11.08
C LEU A 179 -26.13 5.35 12.01
N ASP A 180 -26.72 6.55 12.02
CA ASP A 180 -27.93 6.83 12.81
C ASP A 180 -29.14 5.96 12.43
N VAL A 181 -29.14 5.44 11.20
CA VAL A 181 -30.21 4.60 10.65
C VAL A 181 -29.62 3.47 9.81
N PRO A 182 -30.24 2.27 9.80
CA PRO A 182 -29.78 1.16 8.97
C PRO A 182 -29.82 1.50 7.47
N ILE A 183 -28.83 1.07 6.70
CA ILE A 183 -28.65 1.44 5.29
C ILE A 183 -29.85 1.05 4.42
N GLN A 184 -30.48 -0.10 4.69
CA GLN A 184 -31.65 -0.57 3.96
C GLN A 184 -32.90 0.31 4.15
N SER A 185 -32.90 1.23 5.12
CA SER A 185 -33.97 2.23 5.29
C SER A 185 -34.02 3.24 4.14
N VAL A 186 -32.87 3.51 3.50
CA VAL A 186 -32.79 4.36 2.30
C VAL A 186 -33.13 3.57 1.04
N PHE A 187 -32.65 2.32 0.95
CA PHE A 187 -32.86 1.43 -0.20
C PHE A 187 -34.26 0.79 -0.14
N THR A 188 -35.30 1.60 -0.34
CA THR A 188 -36.69 1.14 -0.42
C THR A 188 -37.00 0.46 -1.77
N ARG A 189 -38.07 -0.36 -1.84
CA ARG A 189 -38.43 -1.11 -3.07
C ARG A 189 -38.63 -0.22 -4.29
N ASP A 190 -39.27 0.93 -4.11
CA ASP A 190 -39.60 1.85 -5.20
C ASP A 190 -38.53 2.92 -5.41
N LEU A 191 -37.34 2.79 -4.79
CA LEU A 191 -36.30 3.81 -4.82
C LEU A 191 -35.86 4.15 -6.25
N ALA A 192 -35.72 3.16 -7.14
CA ALA A 192 -35.35 3.41 -8.53
C ALA A 192 -36.42 4.20 -9.31
N SER A 193 -37.67 4.21 -8.85
CA SER A 193 -38.73 5.02 -9.47
C SER A 193 -38.59 6.51 -9.16
N ILE A 194 -38.09 6.85 -7.96
CA ILE A 194 -38.00 8.24 -7.44
C ILE A 194 -36.59 8.83 -7.44
N ALA A 195 -35.55 8.00 -7.55
CA ALA A 195 -34.14 8.41 -7.49
C ALA A 195 -33.30 7.76 -8.59
N ARG A 196 -32.11 8.30 -8.83
CA ARG A 196 -31.13 7.77 -9.78
C ARG A 196 -29.75 7.74 -9.15
N LEU A 197 -29.00 6.67 -9.42
CA LEU A 197 -27.60 6.56 -9.03
C LEU A 197 -26.71 7.36 -10.01
N ARG A 198 -25.95 8.30 -9.45
CA ARG A 198 -24.96 9.13 -10.13
C ARG A 198 -23.56 8.81 -9.59
N ILE A 199 -22.59 8.77 -10.48
CA ILE A 199 -21.17 8.64 -10.15
C ILE A 199 -20.49 9.99 -10.30
N ALA A 200 -19.51 10.29 -9.44
CA ALA A 200 -18.69 11.51 -9.47
C ALA A 200 -19.45 12.85 -9.32
N LYS A 201 -20.78 12.83 -9.27
CA LYS A 201 -21.66 14.00 -9.17
C LYS A 201 -22.29 14.05 -7.78
N GLY A 202 -22.29 15.21 -7.15
CA GLY A 202 -22.83 15.39 -5.81
C GLY A 202 -23.49 16.75 -5.58
N GLY A 203 -23.35 17.24 -4.34
CA GLY A 203 -23.86 18.55 -3.94
C GLY A 203 -23.19 19.71 -4.66
N VAL A 204 -23.62 20.93 -4.32
CA VAL A 204 -23.06 22.15 -4.93
C VAL A 204 -21.56 22.23 -4.65
N ASN A 205 -20.76 22.19 -5.71
CA ASN A 205 -19.28 22.19 -5.68
C ASN A 205 -18.61 20.94 -5.11
N ASP A 206 -19.33 19.82 -4.98
CA ASP A 206 -18.79 18.57 -4.46
C ASP A 206 -18.58 17.50 -5.55
N ASN A 207 -18.66 17.87 -6.83
CA ASN A 207 -18.30 16.96 -7.92
C ASN A 207 -16.85 16.47 -7.76
N PHE A 208 -16.62 15.20 -8.05
CA PHE A 208 -15.30 14.59 -7.87
C PHE A 208 -14.27 15.20 -8.80
N GLN A 209 -13.15 15.66 -8.22
CA GLN A 209 -12.04 16.26 -8.95
C GLN A 209 -10.86 15.29 -8.97
N GLY A 210 -10.71 14.52 -10.03
CA GLY A 210 -9.64 13.53 -10.11
C GLY A 210 -9.88 12.42 -11.12
N VAL A 211 -9.34 11.24 -10.81
CA VAL A 211 -9.52 10.00 -11.58
C VAL A 211 -10.17 8.94 -10.69
N LEU A 212 -11.13 8.19 -11.25
CA LEU A 212 -11.75 7.02 -10.62
C LEU A 212 -11.54 5.78 -11.50
N GLN A 213 -11.43 4.61 -10.87
CA GLN A 213 -11.36 3.30 -11.53
C GLN A 213 -12.04 2.26 -10.64
N ASN A 214 -12.71 1.27 -11.25
CA ASN A 214 -13.33 0.13 -10.56
C ASN A 214 -14.24 0.54 -9.39
N VAL A 215 -15.19 1.45 -9.65
CA VAL A 215 -16.24 1.81 -8.68
C VAL A 215 -17.33 0.75 -8.76
N ARG A 216 -17.35 -0.18 -7.80
CA ARG A 216 -18.16 -1.41 -7.85
C ARG A 216 -18.87 -1.68 -6.55
N PHE A 217 -20.14 -2.07 -6.64
CA PHE A 217 -20.80 -2.78 -5.54
C PHE A 217 -20.57 -4.28 -5.72
N VAL A 218 -20.25 -4.96 -4.63
CA VAL A 218 -20.02 -6.41 -4.58
C VAL A 218 -20.87 -6.99 -3.45
N PHE A 219 -21.50 -8.13 -3.75
CA PHE A 219 -22.42 -8.87 -2.88
C PHE A 219 -21.95 -10.33 -2.77
N GLY A 220 -22.35 -11.03 -1.71
CA GLY A 220 -22.04 -12.44 -1.50
C GLY A 220 -20.57 -12.72 -1.15
N THR A 221 -19.84 -11.72 -0.65
CA THR A 221 -18.42 -11.83 -0.24
C THR A 221 -18.19 -11.04 1.04
N THR A 222 -17.07 -11.28 1.73
CA THR A 222 -16.67 -10.48 2.90
C THR A 222 -15.50 -9.52 2.58
N PRO A 223 -15.25 -8.51 3.43
CA PRO A 223 -14.08 -7.65 3.30
C PRO A 223 -12.76 -8.42 3.35
N GLU A 224 -12.68 -9.47 4.17
CA GLU A 224 -11.48 -10.30 4.33
C GLU A 224 -11.10 -11.01 3.03
N ASP A 225 -12.09 -11.56 2.32
CA ASP A 225 -11.87 -12.22 1.03
C ASP A 225 -11.40 -11.22 -0.03
N ILE A 226 -11.99 -10.01 -0.04
CA ILE A 226 -11.57 -8.93 -0.94
C ILE A 226 -10.14 -8.49 -0.65
N LEU A 227 -9.79 -8.30 0.61
CA LEU A 227 -8.44 -7.88 1.02
C LEU A 227 -7.41 -8.97 0.71
N ARG A 228 -7.74 -10.24 0.96
CA ARG A 228 -6.90 -11.39 0.57
C ARG A 228 -6.66 -11.41 -0.94
N ASN A 229 -7.70 -11.21 -1.73
CA ASN A 229 -7.60 -11.18 -3.20
C ASN A 229 -6.84 -9.95 -3.73
N LYS A 230 -6.84 -8.84 -2.99
CA LYS A 230 -5.98 -7.68 -3.26
C LYS A 230 -4.51 -7.90 -2.85
N GLY A 231 -4.16 -9.06 -2.28
CA GLY A 231 -2.82 -9.36 -1.81
C GLY A 231 -2.49 -8.74 -0.46
N CYS A 232 -3.48 -8.25 0.29
CA CYS A 232 -3.28 -7.78 1.65
C CYS A 232 -3.04 -9.00 2.56
N SER A 233 -1.78 -9.21 2.95
CA SER A 233 -1.40 -10.30 3.86
C SER A 233 -2.00 -10.08 5.24
N SER A 234 -2.96 -10.91 5.64
CA SER A 234 -3.44 -10.95 7.03
C SER A 234 -2.34 -11.54 7.90
N SER A 235 -1.50 -10.70 8.51
CA SER A 235 -0.71 -11.06 9.69
C SER A 235 -1.62 -11.17 10.91
N THR A 236 -2.55 -12.12 10.85
CA THR A 236 -3.21 -12.67 12.03
C THR A 236 -2.97 -14.16 11.98
N SER A 237 -2.06 -14.61 12.84
CA SER A 237 -2.00 -15.97 13.32
C SER A 237 -3.31 -16.30 14.02
N VAL A 238 -4.36 -16.58 13.25
CA VAL A 238 -5.52 -17.30 13.78
C VAL A 238 -5.05 -18.74 13.92
N LEU A 239 -4.69 -19.11 15.14
CA LEU A 239 -4.64 -20.50 15.56
C LEU A 239 -6.06 -21.05 15.33
N LEU A 240 -6.28 -21.75 14.22
CA LEU A 240 -7.46 -22.56 14.05
C LEU A 240 -7.28 -23.79 14.95
N THR A 241 -7.71 -23.68 16.20
CA THR A 241 -8.03 -24.85 17.02
C THR A 241 -9.23 -25.52 16.37
N LEU A 242 -8.96 -26.58 15.60
CA LEU A 242 -9.99 -27.54 15.20
C LEU A 242 -10.40 -28.30 16.46
N ASP A 243 -11.38 -27.77 17.20
CA ASP A 243 -12.11 -28.58 18.17
C ASP A 243 -12.93 -29.60 17.39
N ASN A 244 -12.48 -30.85 17.46
CA ASN A 244 -12.92 -31.97 16.64
C ASN A 244 -14.29 -32.55 17.07
N ASN A 245 -15.20 -31.72 17.61
CA ASN A 245 -16.46 -32.16 18.20
C ASN A 245 -17.68 -31.45 17.61
N VAL A 246 -17.89 -31.52 16.30
CA VAL A 246 -19.25 -31.53 15.70
C VAL A 246 -19.26 -32.44 14.47
N VAL A 247 -19.39 -33.74 14.70
CA VAL A 247 -19.90 -34.68 13.70
C VAL A 247 -21.43 -34.60 13.77
N ASN A 248 -22.02 -33.86 12.82
CA ASN A 248 -23.38 -34.02 12.25
C ASN A 248 -23.94 -32.64 11.86
N GLY A 249 -23.69 -32.26 10.61
CA GLY A 249 -24.24 -31.03 10.03
C GLY A 249 -23.55 -30.61 8.74
N SER A 250 -23.35 -31.54 7.81
CA SER A 250 -22.81 -31.21 6.49
C SER A 250 -23.83 -30.38 5.70
N SER A 251 -23.72 -29.06 5.74
CA SER A 251 -24.26 -28.24 4.64
C SER A 251 -23.39 -28.49 3.39
N PRO A 252 -23.99 -28.69 2.21
CA PRO A 252 -23.21 -28.98 1.01
C PRO A 252 -22.35 -27.78 0.64
N ALA A 253 -21.11 -28.05 0.23
CA ALA A 253 -20.21 -27.04 -0.33
C ALA A 253 -20.91 -26.30 -1.48
N ILE A 254 -21.06 -24.99 -1.36
CA ILE A 254 -21.56 -24.14 -2.43
C ILE A 254 -20.47 -24.09 -3.51
N ARG A 255 -20.76 -24.69 -4.67
CA ARG A 255 -19.94 -24.57 -5.88
C ARG A 255 -19.90 -23.12 -6.30
N THR A 256 -18.72 -22.51 -6.33
CA THR A 256 -18.50 -21.24 -7.01
C THR A 256 -18.46 -21.50 -8.52
N ASN A 257 -19.51 -21.09 -9.24
CA ASN A 257 -19.45 -20.97 -10.69
C ASN A 257 -18.67 -19.71 -11.04
N TYR A 258 -17.36 -19.86 -11.20
CA TYR A 258 -16.51 -18.84 -11.81
C TYR A 258 -16.84 -18.76 -13.31
N ILE A 259 -17.51 -17.71 -13.77
CA ILE A 259 -17.66 -17.41 -15.21
C ILE A 259 -16.39 -16.68 -15.66
N GLY A 260 -15.31 -17.44 -15.75
CA GLY A 260 -14.22 -17.15 -16.67
C GLY A 260 -14.61 -17.63 -18.06
N HIS A 261 -14.09 -16.98 -19.10
CA HIS A 261 -14.27 -17.32 -20.51
C HIS A 261 -14.45 -18.84 -20.76
N LYS A 262 -15.56 -19.22 -21.42
CA LYS A 262 -15.82 -20.58 -21.91
C LYS A 262 -14.61 -21.10 -22.71
N THR A 263 -13.75 -21.88 -22.08
CA THR A 263 -12.89 -22.82 -22.80
C THR A 263 -13.80 -23.93 -23.32
N LYS A 264 -13.83 -24.10 -24.64
CA LYS A 264 -14.49 -25.24 -25.29
C LYS A 264 -13.66 -26.50 -25.07
N ASP A 265 -13.59 -26.99 -23.84
CA ASP A 265 -13.35 -28.41 -23.55
C ASP A 265 -13.51 -28.69 -22.04
N LEU A 266 -14.71 -29.14 -21.64
CA LEU A 266 -14.98 -29.59 -20.26
C LEU A 266 -14.28 -30.92 -19.93
N GLN A 267 -13.66 -31.57 -20.92
CA GLN A 267 -12.97 -32.84 -20.77
C GLN A 267 -11.50 -32.70 -20.30
N ALA A 268 -10.93 -31.49 -20.29
CA ALA A 268 -9.56 -31.27 -19.82
C ALA A 268 -9.43 -31.05 -18.30
N ILE A 269 -10.53 -30.73 -17.61
CA ILE A 269 -10.51 -30.46 -16.15
C ILE A 269 -10.93 -31.70 -15.33
N CYS A 270 -11.65 -32.65 -15.92
CA CYS A 270 -12.10 -33.89 -15.26
C CYS A 270 -11.16 -35.09 -15.44
N GLY A 271 -9.92 -34.86 -15.89
CA GLY A 271 -8.93 -35.92 -16.15
C GLY A 271 -7.93 -36.19 -15.03
N ILE A 272 -7.96 -35.40 -13.94
CA ILE A 272 -7.00 -35.50 -12.83
C ILE A 272 -7.69 -36.21 -11.67
N SER A 273 -7.10 -37.31 -11.20
CA SER A 273 -7.61 -38.06 -10.05
C SER A 273 -7.49 -37.22 -8.77
N CYS A 274 -8.37 -37.49 -7.79
CA CYS A 274 -8.30 -36.82 -6.48
C CYS A 274 -6.94 -37.00 -5.78
N ASP A 275 -6.26 -38.12 -6.06
CA ASP A 275 -4.93 -38.42 -5.52
C ASP A 275 -3.83 -37.57 -6.19
N GLU A 276 -3.92 -37.33 -7.50
CA GLU A 276 -3.02 -36.41 -8.23
C GLU A 276 -3.21 -34.96 -7.76
N LEU A 277 -4.45 -34.53 -7.55
CA LEU A 277 -4.76 -33.22 -6.96
C LEU A 277 -4.22 -33.08 -5.54
N SER A 278 -4.35 -34.12 -4.71
CA SER A 278 -3.81 -34.15 -3.35
C SER A 278 -2.28 -34.04 -3.36
N SER A 279 -1.60 -34.75 -4.27
CA SER A 279 -0.15 -34.67 -4.45
C SER A 279 0.29 -33.27 -4.86
N MET A 280 -0.39 -32.64 -5.83
CA MET A 280 -0.09 -31.28 -6.25
C MET A 280 -0.28 -30.27 -5.11
N VAL A 281 -1.30 -30.43 -4.27
CA VAL A 281 -1.53 -29.58 -3.10
C VAL A 281 -0.42 -29.74 -2.05
N LEU A 282 0.10 -30.95 -1.86
CA LEU A 282 1.24 -31.21 -0.98
C LEU A 282 2.52 -30.54 -1.50
N GLU A 283 2.78 -30.60 -2.81
CA GLU A 283 3.91 -29.92 -3.43
C GLU A 283 3.81 -28.39 -3.31
N LEU A 284 2.61 -27.82 -3.51
CA LEU A 284 2.37 -26.39 -3.33
C LEU A 284 2.57 -25.94 -1.88
N ARG A 285 2.24 -26.80 -0.90
CA ARG A 285 2.54 -26.55 0.52
C ARG A 285 4.06 -26.58 0.77
N GLY A 286 4.78 -27.53 0.17
CA GLY A 286 6.25 -27.59 0.24
C GLY A 286 6.90 -26.33 -0.34
N LEU A 287 6.44 -25.89 -1.51
CA LEU A 287 6.91 -24.67 -2.15
C LEU A 287 6.62 -23.43 -1.31
N ARG A 288 5.43 -23.34 -0.70
CA ARG A 288 5.07 -22.25 0.22
C ARG A 288 6.07 -22.14 1.37
N THR A 289 6.43 -23.27 2.00
CA THR A 289 7.42 -23.28 3.08
C THR A 289 8.77 -22.76 2.60
N ILE A 290 9.26 -23.24 1.45
CA ILE A 290 10.52 -22.79 0.86
C ILE A 290 10.49 -21.27 0.59
N VAL A 291 9.42 -20.77 -0.03
CA VAL A 291 9.27 -19.35 -0.34
C VAL A 291 9.25 -18.50 0.93
N THR A 292 8.54 -18.94 1.98
CA THR A 292 8.53 -18.22 3.26
C THR A 292 9.91 -18.21 3.93
N THR A 293 10.64 -19.34 3.91
CA THR A 293 12.00 -19.42 4.45
C THR A 293 12.98 -18.55 3.64
N LEU A 294 12.83 -18.49 2.32
CA LEU A 294 13.64 -17.63 1.47
C LEU A 294 13.36 -16.15 1.76
N GLN A 295 12.08 -15.79 1.90
CA GLN A 295 11.65 -14.43 2.24
C GLN A 295 12.22 -13.98 3.58
N ASP A 296 12.16 -14.85 4.60
CA ASP A 296 12.75 -14.56 5.92
C ASP A 296 14.27 -14.40 5.85
N SER A 297 14.94 -15.25 5.08
CA SER A 297 16.40 -15.19 4.89
C SER A 297 16.81 -13.91 4.18
N ILE A 298 16.08 -13.50 3.13
CA ILE A 298 16.32 -12.24 2.40
C ILE A 298 16.07 -11.04 3.32
N ARG A 299 15.00 -11.06 4.12
CA ARG A 299 14.72 -9.99 5.10
C ARG A 299 15.86 -9.85 6.09
N LYS A 300 16.37 -10.97 6.62
CA LYS A 300 17.51 -10.99 7.54
C LYS A 300 18.77 -10.40 6.89
N VAL A 301 19.14 -10.85 5.70
CA VAL A 301 20.30 -10.31 4.96
C VAL A 301 20.12 -8.83 4.63
N THR A 302 18.90 -8.38 4.35
CA THR A 302 18.61 -6.97 4.06
C THR A 302 18.83 -6.09 5.30
N GLU A 303 18.42 -6.55 6.48
CA GLU A 303 18.67 -5.83 7.74
C GLU A 303 20.17 -5.85 8.11
N GLU A 304 20.86 -7.00 7.97
CA GLU A 304 22.32 -7.08 8.20
C GLU A 304 23.10 -6.15 7.26
N ASN A 305 22.71 -6.08 5.98
CA ASN A 305 23.31 -5.15 5.02
C ASN A 305 23.05 -3.68 5.36
N LYS A 306 21.88 -3.37 5.93
CA LYS A 306 21.51 -2.02 6.35
C LYS A 306 22.31 -1.59 7.59
N GLU A 307 22.54 -2.51 8.53
CA GLU A 307 23.43 -2.29 9.67
C GLU A 307 24.88 -2.07 9.21
N LEU A 308 25.38 -2.90 8.30
CA LEU A 308 26.72 -2.73 7.72
C LEU A 308 26.86 -1.41 6.95
N ALA A 309 25.83 -1.00 6.18
CA ALA A 309 25.81 0.27 5.48
C ALA A 309 25.83 1.48 6.43
N ASN A 310 25.23 1.35 7.62
CA ASN A 310 25.28 2.38 8.65
C ASN A 310 26.65 2.47 9.32
N GLU A 311 27.36 1.35 9.51
CA GLU A 311 28.74 1.35 9.98
C GLU A 311 29.71 1.96 8.94
N LEU A 312 29.53 1.66 7.66
CA LEU A 312 30.27 2.26 6.53
C LEU A 312 30.00 3.77 6.35
N ARG A 313 28.87 4.28 6.88
CA ARG A 313 28.52 5.70 6.86
C ARG A 313 29.16 6.52 7.98
N ARG A 314 29.79 5.87 8.96
CA ARG A 314 30.48 6.60 10.02
C ARG A 314 31.68 7.34 9.41
N PRO A 315 31.85 8.64 9.72
CA PRO A 315 33.01 9.36 9.23
C PRO A 315 34.29 8.70 9.76
N PRO A 316 35.37 8.61 8.95
CA PRO A 316 36.63 8.06 9.40
C PRO A 316 37.18 8.88 10.59
N LEU A 317 37.65 8.17 11.63
CA LEU A 317 38.11 8.72 12.89
C LEU A 317 39.47 8.11 13.24
N CYS A 318 40.38 8.93 13.75
CA CYS A 318 41.68 8.48 14.25
C CYS A 318 41.73 8.58 15.77
N TYR A 319 42.56 7.73 16.37
CA TYR A 319 42.83 7.74 17.81
C TYR A 319 44.32 7.91 18.06
N HIS A 320 44.67 8.82 18.96
CA HIS A 320 46.05 9.02 19.41
C HIS A 320 46.04 9.35 20.90
N ASN A 321 46.76 8.56 21.72
CA ASN A 321 46.83 8.69 23.18
C ASN A 321 45.47 8.82 23.89
N GLY A 322 44.45 8.10 23.41
CA GLY A 322 43.10 8.12 23.98
C GLY A 322 42.23 9.30 23.55
N VAL A 323 42.75 10.21 22.72
CA VAL A 323 42.00 11.33 22.14
C VAL A 323 41.54 10.98 20.72
N GLN A 324 40.32 11.39 20.37
CA GLN A 324 39.70 11.15 19.07
C GLN A 324 39.84 12.37 18.16
N TYR A 325 40.28 12.13 16.92
CA TYR A 325 40.47 13.14 15.89
C TYR A 325 39.63 12.80 14.65
N ARG A 326 39.06 13.81 14.00
CA ARG A 326 38.30 13.70 12.75
C ARG A 326 39.24 13.55 11.55
N ASN A 327 38.71 13.03 10.46
CA ASN A 327 39.47 12.98 9.20
C ASN A 327 39.94 14.38 8.76
N ASN A 328 41.20 14.46 8.32
CA ASN A 328 41.94 15.68 7.99
C ASN A 328 42.19 16.66 9.16
N GLU A 329 41.96 16.24 10.40
CA GLU A 329 42.35 17.02 11.57
C GLU A 329 43.86 16.87 11.82
N GLU A 330 44.52 17.99 12.12
CA GLU A 330 45.95 18.08 12.39
C GLU A 330 46.17 18.49 13.85
N TRP A 331 47.15 17.89 14.51
CA TRP A 331 47.48 18.19 15.90
C TRP A 331 48.97 18.02 16.18
N THR A 332 49.47 18.80 17.14
CA THR A 332 50.86 18.76 17.61
C THR A 332 50.94 17.94 18.90
N VAL A 333 51.79 16.91 18.92
CA VAL A 333 52.01 16.06 20.09
C VAL A 333 53.05 16.66 21.02
N ASP A 334 54.14 17.17 20.45
CA ASP A 334 55.20 17.90 21.12
C ASP A 334 55.82 18.92 20.15
N SER A 335 56.85 19.65 20.58
CA SER A 335 57.50 20.67 19.73
C SER A 335 58.12 20.09 18.44
N CYS A 336 58.32 18.77 18.35
CA CYS A 336 58.96 18.08 17.24
C CYS A 336 58.03 17.17 16.42
N THR A 337 56.78 16.97 16.84
CA THR A 337 55.92 15.92 16.29
C THR A 337 54.55 16.48 15.92
N GLU A 338 54.27 16.48 14.63
CA GLU A 338 52.98 16.88 14.07
C GLU A 338 52.29 15.65 13.48
N CYS A 339 51.01 15.47 13.80
CA CYS A 339 50.22 14.35 13.34
C CYS A 339 48.97 14.84 12.62
N HIS A 340 48.49 14.05 11.67
CA HIS A 340 47.20 14.27 11.03
C HIS A 340 46.43 12.97 10.87
N CYS A 341 45.11 13.08 10.78
CA CYS A 341 44.25 11.94 10.55
C CYS A 341 43.92 11.80 9.07
N GLN A 342 44.21 10.64 8.49
CA GLN A 342 43.85 10.33 7.10
C GLN A 342 43.17 8.96 7.03
N ASN A 343 41.87 8.95 6.72
CA ASN A 343 41.06 7.74 6.52
C ASN A 343 41.18 6.72 7.66
N SER A 344 41.02 7.19 8.90
CA SER A 344 41.14 6.40 10.15
C SER A 344 42.56 5.93 10.50
N VAL A 345 43.58 6.42 9.80
CA VAL A 345 45.00 6.18 10.11
C VAL A 345 45.64 7.48 10.64
N THR A 346 46.27 7.38 11.81
CA THR A 346 47.08 8.45 12.39
C THR A 346 48.45 8.47 11.72
N ILE A 347 48.79 9.56 11.04
CA ILE A 347 50.08 9.74 10.38
C ILE A 347 50.85 10.85 11.09
N CYS A 348 51.99 10.52 11.68
CA CYS A 348 52.83 11.47 12.42
C CYS A 348 54.16 11.70 11.72
N LYS A 349 54.54 12.96 11.60
CA LYS A 349 55.83 13.42 11.10
C LYS A 349 56.65 13.93 12.26
N LYS A 350 57.77 13.26 12.54
CA LYS A 350 58.74 13.68 13.53
C LYS A 350 59.88 14.44 12.87
N VAL A 351 60.13 15.68 13.33
CA VAL A 351 61.27 16.48 12.91
C VAL A 351 62.55 15.85 13.44
N SER A 352 63.53 15.67 12.56
CA SER A 352 64.88 15.23 12.93
C SER A 352 65.81 16.44 12.92
N CYS A 353 66.44 16.73 14.06
CA CYS A 353 67.28 17.93 14.18
C CYS A 353 68.70 17.70 13.63
N PRO A 354 69.32 18.73 13.03
CA PRO A 354 70.71 18.67 12.59
C PRO A 354 71.67 18.60 13.78
N ILE A 355 72.87 18.04 13.55
CA ILE A 355 73.97 18.06 14.53
C ILE A 355 74.50 19.49 14.61
N MET A 356 74.57 20.04 15.83
CA MET A 356 75.04 21.41 16.05
C MET A 356 76.57 21.45 16.19
N PRO A 357 77.28 22.32 15.43
CA PRO A 357 78.74 22.41 15.46
C PRO A 357 79.29 23.27 16.61
N CYS A 358 78.48 23.58 17.62
CA CYS A 358 78.83 24.49 18.72
C CYS A 358 78.64 23.80 20.07
N SER A 359 79.43 24.22 21.07
CA SER A 359 79.38 23.68 22.43
C SER A 359 78.17 24.17 23.23
N ASN A 360 77.64 25.35 22.88
CA ASN A 360 76.57 26.04 23.61
C ASN A 360 75.25 26.06 22.81
N ALA A 361 74.75 24.86 22.49
CA ALA A 361 73.48 24.68 21.80
C ALA A 361 72.34 24.58 22.82
N THR A 362 71.31 25.41 22.68
CA THR A 362 70.14 25.41 23.56
C THR A 362 68.86 25.32 22.74
N VAL A 363 67.84 24.62 23.23
CA VAL A 363 66.51 24.55 22.57
C VAL A 363 65.67 25.70 23.12
N PRO A 364 65.29 26.69 22.29
CA PRO A 364 64.39 27.76 22.72
C PRO A 364 63.01 27.22 23.11
N ASP A 365 62.32 27.91 24.02
CA ASP A 365 60.97 27.53 24.45
C ASP A 365 60.01 27.43 23.25
N GLY A 366 59.35 26.28 23.11
CA GLY A 366 58.40 26.01 22.04
C GLY A 366 59.01 25.55 20.71
N GLU A 367 60.35 25.51 20.57
CA GLU A 367 61.01 24.99 19.37
C GLU A 367 61.39 23.51 19.50
N CYS A 368 61.48 22.81 18.36
CA CYS A 368 61.95 21.42 18.32
C CYS A 368 63.48 21.32 18.47
N CYS A 369 64.20 22.17 17.74
CA CYS A 369 65.61 21.96 17.48
C CYS A 369 66.51 22.97 18.20
N PRO A 370 67.67 22.52 18.69
CA PRO A 370 68.60 23.41 19.36
C PRO A 370 69.21 24.41 18.38
N ARG A 371 69.47 25.62 18.87
CA ARG A 371 70.20 26.66 18.16
C ARG A 371 71.46 27.03 18.95
N CYS A 372 72.51 27.41 18.25
CA CYS A 372 73.67 28.01 18.88
C CYS A 372 73.30 29.43 19.31
N TRP A 373 73.51 29.75 20.59
CA TRP A 373 73.39 31.13 21.03
C TRP A 373 74.59 31.94 20.53
N PRO A 374 74.43 33.20 20.07
CA PRO A 374 75.55 34.10 19.91
C PRO A 374 76.02 34.53 21.30
N SER A 375 76.84 33.71 21.95
CA SER A 375 77.67 34.18 23.06
C SER A 375 78.97 34.70 22.48
N ASP A 376 79.24 35.97 22.74
CA ASP A 376 80.44 36.70 22.37
C ASP A 376 81.73 35.87 22.58
N SER A 377 82.67 36.08 21.66
CA SER A 377 84.08 35.63 21.66
C SER A 377 84.38 34.16 21.33
N ALA A 378 84.84 33.98 20.09
CA ALA A 378 85.85 33.06 19.58
C ALA A 378 86.48 32.06 20.56
N ASP A 379 86.42 30.78 20.19
CA ASP A 379 87.62 29.95 20.17
C ASP A 379 87.52 28.93 19.03
N ASP A 380 88.31 29.20 17.99
CA ASP A 380 88.62 28.29 16.89
C ASP A 380 89.47 27.12 17.40
N GLY A 381 88.82 26.13 18.02
CA GLY A 381 89.46 24.89 18.47
C GLY A 381 89.13 23.72 17.57
N TRP A 382 89.88 23.51 16.49
CA TRP A 382 89.79 22.26 15.72
C TRP A 382 90.18 21.07 16.60
N SER A 383 89.35 20.03 16.65
CA SER A 383 89.72 18.73 17.24
C SER A 383 90.76 18.01 16.36
N PRO A 384 91.73 17.28 16.95
CA PRO A 384 92.70 16.51 16.18
C PRO A 384 92.02 15.41 15.36
N TRP A 385 92.50 15.18 14.13
CA TRP A 385 92.04 14.09 13.29
C TRP A 385 92.33 12.74 13.95
N SER A 386 91.38 11.82 13.90
CA SER A 386 91.57 10.42 14.30
C SER A 386 92.43 9.67 13.28
N GLU A 387 93.26 8.75 13.77
CA GLU A 387 94.08 7.85 12.95
C GLU A 387 93.18 6.96 12.05
N TRP A 388 93.55 6.87 10.77
CA TRP A 388 92.79 6.11 9.78
C TRP A 388 92.87 4.61 10.09
N THR A 389 91.73 3.98 10.34
CA THR A 389 91.63 2.51 10.30
C THR A 389 91.32 2.06 8.88
N SER A 390 91.97 0.97 8.45
CA SER A 390 91.80 0.37 7.14
C SER A 390 90.35 -0.06 6.88
N CYS A 391 89.79 0.42 5.78
CA CYS A 391 88.43 0.15 5.33
C CYS A 391 88.24 -1.36 5.04
N SER A 392 87.21 -1.98 5.62
CA SER A 392 86.98 -3.43 5.52
C SER A 392 85.89 -3.84 4.53
N THR A 393 85.47 -2.99 3.58
CA THR A 393 84.52 -3.43 2.54
C THR A 393 84.83 -2.83 1.18
N SER A 394 84.82 -3.71 0.17
CA SER A 394 84.96 -3.42 -1.26
C SER A 394 84.01 -2.31 -1.72
N CYS A 395 84.55 -1.30 -2.41
CA CYS A 395 83.74 -0.29 -3.09
C CYS A 395 82.90 -0.92 -4.21
N GLY A 396 81.58 -0.79 -4.12
CA GLY A 396 80.72 -0.93 -5.29
C GLY A 396 80.92 0.26 -6.23
N ASN A 397 80.84 0.02 -7.54
CA ASN A 397 81.06 1.05 -8.56
C ASN A 397 79.93 2.08 -8.51
N GLY A 398 80.26 3.31 -8.11
CA GLY A 398 79.43 4.49 -8.34
C GLY A 398 79.66 5.06 -9.74
N ILE A 399 78.62 5.68 -10.29
CA ILE A 399 78.72 6.74 -11.30
C ILE A 399 77.88 7.93 -10.83
N GLN A 400 78.39 9.13 -11.12
CA GLN A 400 78.01 10.42 -10.56
C GLN A 400 77.24 11.27 -11.59
N GLN A 401 76.31 12.09 -11.06
CA GLN A 401 75.41 13.10 -11.66
C GLN A 401 74.02 12.62 -12.08
#